data_AF-A0A6G1SCK9-F1
#
_entry.id   AF-A0A6G1SCK9-F1
#
_cell.length_a   1.000
_cell.length_b   1.000
_cell.length_c   1.000
_cell.angle_alpha   90.00
_cell.angle_beta   90.00
_cell.angle_gamma   90.00
#
_symmetry.space_group_name_H-M   'P 1'
#
loop_
_entity.id
_entity.type
_entity.pdbx_description
1 polymer ?
#
loop_
_entity_poly.entity_id
_entity_poly.type
_entity_poly.pdbx_seq_one_letter_code
_entity_poly.pdbx_strand_id
1 'polypeptide(L)'
;MEALKPFAVDNFPQDPKPFPYLQHEDKYNFDINLTVDIKPESGAATTVCRSNYKYMYWTAKQQLAHHTVTGCNINPGDLMASGTISGLASDSFGSMLELSWKGTKPIRLSDGSTRKFLQDNDEVILRGFCEGD
;
A
#
# COMPACT_ATOMS: atom_id res chain seq x y z
N MET A 1 7.43 1.55 15.43
CA MET A 1 6.65 0.30 15.55
C MET A 1 5.80 0.24 16.80
N GLU A 2 6.29 0.66 17.98
CA GLU A 2 5.53 0.60 19.24
C GLU A 2 4.11 1.19 19.17
N ALA A 3 3.95 2.38 18.60
CA ALA A 3 2.63 3.03 18.45
C ALA A 3 1.67 2.28 17.51
N LEU A 4 2.18 1.40 16.64
CA LEU A 4 1.37 0.58 15.72
C LEU A 4 0.95 -0.76 16.35
N LYS A 5 1.52 -1.14 17.50
CA LYS A 5 1.20 -2.41 18.18
C LYS A 5 -0.30 -2.62 18.44
N PRO A 6 -1.08 -1.62 18.88
CA PRO A 6 -2.52 -1.79 19.09
C PRO A 6 -3.29 -2.17 17.82
N PHE A 7 -2.74 -1.86 16.64
CA PHE A 7 -3.35 -2.08 15.34
C PHE A 7 -2.77 -3.31 14.61
N ALA A 8 -2.01 -4.16 15.32
CA ALA A 8 -1.50 -5.40 14.77
C ALA A 8 -2.63 -6.39 14.52
N VAL A 9 -2.69 -6.92 13.30
CA VAL A 9 -3.68 -7.90 12.84
C VAL A 9 -3.01 -9.18 12.37
N ASP A 10 -3.82 -10.22 12.12
CA ASP A 10 -3.31 -11.49 11.62
C ASP A 10 -2.56 -11.30 10.29
N ASN A 11 -1.48 -12.06 10.13
CA ASN A 11 -0.70 -12.04 8.88
C ASN A 11 -1.56 -12.58 7.74
N PHE A 12 -1.37 -12.05 6.53
CA PHE A 12 -2.11 -12.54 5.37
C PHE A 12 -1.81 -14.04 5.15
N PRO A 13 -2.82 -14.89 4.91
CA PRO A 13 -2.60 -16.31 4.72
C PRO A 13 -1.64 -16.60 3.56
N GLN A 14 -0.61 -17.42 3.80
CA GLN A 14 0.39 -17.76 2.80
C GLN A 14 0.28 -19.21 2.33
N ASP A 15 0.09 -19.39 1.03
CA ASP A 15 0.06 -20.68 0.34
C ASP A 15 0.83 -20.56 -1.00
N PRO A 16 1.92 -21.33 -1.22
CA PRO A 16 2.49 -22.35 -0.33
C PRO A 16 3.10 -21.79 0.95
N LYS A 17 3.24 -22.67 1.95
CA LYS A 17 3.95 -22.33 3.20
C LYS A 17 5.39 -21.89 2.87
N PRO A 18 5.86 -20.72 3.36
CA PRO A 18 7.21 -20.25 3.10
C PRO A 18 8.29 -21.17 3.67
N PHE A 19 9.54 -21.00 3.21
CA PHE A 19 10.69 -21.66 3.83
C PHE A 19 10.85 -21.30 5.31
N PRO A 20 11.43 -22.18 6.15
CA PRO A 20 11.52 -21.97 7.60
C PRO A 20 12.09 -20.61 8.03
N TYR A 21 13.09 -20.07 7.32
CA TYR A 21 13.71 -18.78 7.66
C TYR A 21 12.78 -17.56 7.46
N LEU A 22 11.64 -17.72 6.80
CA LEU A 22 10.61 -16.69 6.60
C LEU A 22 9.37 -16.90 7.48
N GLN A 23 9.34 -17.93 8.32
CA GLN A 23 8.18 -18.21 9.16
C GLN A 23 8.27 -17.45 10.49
N HIS A 24 7.16 -16.88 10.94
CA HIS A 24 6.99 -16.33 12.28
C HIS A 24 5.52 -16.47 12.71
N GLU A 25 5.28 -16.62 14.02
CA GLU A 25 3.96 -16.91 14.57
C GLU A 25 3.21 -15.67 15.04
N ASP A 26 3.94 -14.60 15.37
CA ASP A 26 3.33 -13.38 15.88
C ASP A 26 2.69 -12.54 14.78
N LYS A 27 1.66 -11.79 15.17
CA LYS A 27 0.98 -10.80 14.32
C LYS A 27 1.95 -9.69 13.95
N TYR A 28 2.24 -9.55 12.66
CA TYR A 28 3.12 -8.50 12.16
C TYR A 28 2.63 -7.91 10.83
N ASN A 29 1.31 -7.85 10.72
CA ASN A 29 0.60 -7.07 9.74
C ASN A 29 -0.22 -6.01 10.48
N PHE A 30 -0.60 -4.92 9.82
CA PHE A 30 -1.15 -3.76 10.51
C PHE A 30 -2.40 -3.22 9.80
N ASP A 31 -3.43 -2.92 10.58
CA ASP A 31 -4.62 -2.22 10.08
C ASP A 31 -4.31 -0.73 9.95
N ILE A 32 -3.91 -0.32 8.74
CA ILE A 32 -3.61 1.06 8.40
C ILE A 32 -4.47 1.42 7.20
N ASN A 33 -5.48 2.26 7.42
CA ASN A 33 -6.32 2.80 6.36
C ASN A 33 -5.49 3.73 5.49
N LEU A 34 -5.47 3.47 4.18
CA LEU A 34 -4.70 4.24 3.21
C LEU A 34 -5.63 4.83 2.16
N THR A 35 -5.41 6.10 1.83
CA THR A 35 -6.16 6.78 0.77
C THR A 35 -5.23 7.54 -0.14
N VAL A 36 -5.54 7.56 -1.44
CA VAL A 36 -4.85 8.39 -2.42
C VAL A 36 -5.85 9.30 -3.10
N ASP A 37 -5.56 10.60 -3.07
CA ASP A 37 -6.31 11.59 -3.83
C ASP A 37 -5.49 12.08 -5.03
N ILE A 38 -6.20 12.40 -6.12
CA ILE A 38 -5.69 13.17 -7.24
C ILE A 38 -6.42 14.51 -7.27
N LYS A 39 -5.66 15.60 -7.29
CA LYS A 39 -6.18 16.96 -7.38
C LYS A 39 -5.59 17.64 -8.62
N PRO A 40 -6.42 17.96 -9.64
CA PRO A 40 -5.99 18.77 -10.77
C PRO A 40 -5.57 20.19 -10.35
N GLU A 41 -4.79 20.88 -11.19
CA GLU A 41 -4.36 22.27 -10.97
C GLU A 41 -5.52 23.20 -10.59
N SER A 42 -6.64 23.06 -11.29
CA SER A 42 -7.89 23.73 -10.96
C SER A 42 -8.94 22.69 -10.60
N GLY A 43 -9.29 22.59 -9.32
CA GLY A 43 -10.33 21.67 -8.89
C GLY A 43 -10.22 21.19 -7.44
N ALA A 44 -11.17 20.35 -7.06
CA ALA A 44 -11.16 19.65 -5.80
C ALA A 44 -10.44 18.30 -5.93
N ALA A 45 -9.87 17.83 -4.83
CA ALA A 45 -9.28 16.52 -4.74
C ALA A 45 -10.34 15.42 -4.90
N THR A 46 -10.03 14.39 -5.69
CA THR A 46 -10.85 13.17 -5.81
C THR A 46 -10.10 12.00 -5.20
N THR A 47 -10.69 11.30 -4.23
CA THR A 47 -10.13 10.03 -3.76
C THR A 47 -10.29 8.96 -4.83
N VAL A 48 -9.16 8.47 -5.36
CA VAL A 48 -9.12 7.46 -6.42
C VAL A 48 -8.77 6.07 -5.90
N CYS A 49 -8.23 5.98 -4.69
CA CYS A 49 -7.89 4.71 -4.05
C CYS A 49 -8.22 4.76 -2.56
N ARG A 50 -8.90 3.72 -2.06
CA ARG A 50 -9.05 3.40 -0.63
C ARG A 50 -8.58 1.98 -0.40
N SER A 51 -7.43 1.83 0.24
CA SER A 51 -6.80 0.54 0.48
C SER A 51 -6.41 0.39 1.95
N ASN A 52 -5.72 -0.69 2.29
CA ASN A 52 -5.25 -0.93 3.64
C ASN A 52 -3.93 -1.71 3.63
N TYR A 53 -3.00 -1.35 4.52
CA TYR A 53 -1.72 -2.06 4.64
C TYR A 53 -1.89 -3.54 4.99
N LYS A 54 -2.99 -3.92 5.66
CA LYS A 54 -3.26 -5.32 6.02
C LYS A 54 -3.39 -6.29 4.84
N TYR A 55 -3.50 -5.79 3.60
CA TYR A 55 -3.48 -6.62 2.40
C TYR A 55 -2.08 -7.08 1.98
N MET A 56 -1.02 -6.62 2.63
CA MET A 56 0.35 -7.05 2.32
C MET A 56 0.54 -8.56 2.60
N TYR A 57 0.92 -9.29 1.56
CA TYR A 57 1.14 -10.74 1.63
C TYR A 57 2.43 -11.13 2.39
N TRP A 58 3.47 -10.30 2.28
CA TRP A 58 4.75 -10.47 2.98
C TRP A 58 4.88 -9.40 4.05
N THR A 59 5.15 -9.81 5.29
CA THR A 59 5.33 -8.86 6.41
C THR A 59 6.68 -8.14 6.30
N ALA A 60 6.80 -6.99 6.97
CA ALA A 60 8.09 -6.28 7.04
C ALA A 60 9.20 -7.11 7.70
N LYS A 61 8.87 -8.05 8.60
CA LYS A 61 9.83 -9.02 9.14
C LYS A 61 10.38 -9.94 8.07
N GLN A 62 9.51 -10.49 7.23
CA GLN A 62 9.89 -11.39 6.15
C GLN A 62 10.71 -10.66 5.09
N GLN A 63 10.33 -9.43 4.73
CA GLN A 63 11.08 -8.58 3.82
C GLN A 63 12.51 -8.36 4.31
N LEU A 64 12.67 -7.98 5.59
CA LEU A 64 13.98 -7.77 6.19
C LEU A 64 14.80 -9.07 6.26
N ALA A 65 14.20 -10.16 6.75
CA ALA A 65 14.85 -11.47 6.84
C ALA A 65 15.35 -11.95 5.47
N HIS A 66 14.53 -11.78 4.42
CA HIS A 66 14.90 -12.13 3.05
C HIS A 66 16.03 -11.24 2.52
N HIS A 67 15.96 -9.92 2.74
CA HIS A 67 17.00 -8.99 2.29
C HIS A 67 18.37 -9.37 2.86
N THR A 68 18.44 -9.79 4.12
CA THR A 68 19.71 -10.08 4.81
C THR A 68 20.19 -11.53 4.68
N VAL A 69 19.43 -12.43 4.03
CA VAL A 69 19.71 -13.87 4.06
C VAL A 69 21.07 -14.25 3.44
N THR A 70 21.58 -13.45 2.51
CA THR A 70 22.87 -13.66 1.83
C THR A 70 24.02 -12.85 2.43
N GLY A 71 23.79 -12.17 3.57
CA GLY A 71 24.80 -11.34 4.24
C GLY A 71 24.79 -9.86 3.84
N CYS A 72 23.76 -9.39 3.12
CA CYS A 72 23.57 -7.96 2.89
C CYS A 72 23.39 -7.22 4.23
N ASN A 73 24.18 -6.16 4.46
CA ASN A 73 24.11 -5.36 5.67
C ASN A 73 23.01 -4.29 5.57
N ILE A 74 22.39 -3.98 6.72
CA ILE A 74 21.42 -2.89 6.88
C ILE A 74 22.00 -1.85 7.82
N ASN A 75 21.80 -0.58 7.51
CA ASN A 75 22.25 0.55 8.29
C ASN A 75 21.07 1.30 8.94
N PRO A 76 21.29 1.96 10.09
CA PRO A 76 20.32 2.88 10.64
C PRO A 76 19.96 3.98 9.63
N GLY A 77 18.67 4.14 9.36
CA GLY A 77 18.16 5.10 8.38
C GLY A 77 17.87 4.51 7.00
N ASP A 78 18.21 3.24 6.75
CA ASP A 78 17.79 2.56 5.52
C ASP A 78 16.25 2.53 5.41
N LEU A 79 15.74 2.80 4.20
CA LEU A 79 14.32 2.83 3.90
C LEU A 79 13.91 1.59 3.12
N MET A 80 13.00 0.81 3.69
CA MET A 80 12.40 -0.37 3.05
C MET A 80 10.95 -0.06 2.69
N ALA A 81 10.62 -0.08 1.40
CA ALA A 81 9.25 0.10 0.93
C ALA A 81 8.52 -1.25 0.83
N SER A 82 7.20 -1.24 1.03
CA SER A 82 6.35 -2.43 0.93
C SER A 82 6.19 -2.96 -0.49
N GLY A 83 6.37 -2.09 -1.49
CA GLY A 83 5.75 -2.25 -2.81
C GLY A 83 4.36 -1.61 -2.87
N THR A 84 3.78 -1.55 -4.06
CA THR A 84 2.43 -1.00 -4.29
C THR A 84 1.39 -1.79 -3.48
N ILE A 85 0.53 -1.08 -2.75
CA ILE A 85 -0.49 -1.69 -1.89
C ILE A 85 -1.83 -1.68 -2.62
N SER A 86 -2.23 -2.86 -3.10
CA SER A 86 -3.52 -3.08 -3.76
C SER A 86 -4.36 -4.06 -2.95
N GLY A 87 -5.59 -3.68 -2.64
CA GLY A 87 -6.58 -4.59 -2.06
C GLY A 87 -7.29 -5.43 -3.14
N LEU A 88 -8.32 -6.17 -2.71
CA LEU A 88 -9.07 -7.09 -3.59
C LEU A 88 -10.09 -6.36 -4.49
N ALA A 89 -10.60 -5.20 -4.04
CA ALA A 89 -11.59 -4.43 -4.77
C ALA A 89 -10.92 -3.44 -5.74
N SER A 90 -11.55 -3.16 -6.88
CA SER A 90 -10.94 -2.33 -7.92
C SER A 90 -10.69 -0.88 -7.51
N ASP A 91 -11.44 -0.36 -6.54
CA ASP A 91 -11.25 0.97 -5.93
C ASP A 91 -10.16 0.99 -4.85
N SER A 92 -9.53 -0.15 -4.60
CA SER A 92 -8.43 -0.31 -3.64
C SER A 92 -7.08 -0.60 -4.30
N PHE A 93 -6.99 -0.48 -5.63
CA PHE A 93 -5.73 -0.66 -6.37
C PHE A 93 -4.79 0.53 -6.18
N GLY A 94 -3.51 0.24 -5.93
CA GLY A 94 -2.52 1.23 -5.48
C GLY A 94 -1.82 2.02 -6.59
N SER A 95 -2.20 1.83 -7.86
CA SER A 95 -1.62 2.57 -8.98
C SER A 95 -2.62 2.97 -10.03
N MET A 96 -2.33 4.06 -10.76
CA MET A 96 -3.14 4.44 -11.93
C MET A 96 -3.08 3.42 -13.06
N LEU A 97 -2.00 2.64 -13.14
CA LEU A 97 -1.88 1.53 -14.10
C LEU A 97 -2.98 0.49 -13.86
N GLU A 98 -3.18 0.10 -12.62
CA GLU A 98 -4.20 -0.87 -12.20
C GLU A 98 -5.61 -0.25 -12.24
N LEU A 99 -5.79 0.91 -11.60
CA LEU A 99 -7.08 1.62 -11.54
C LEU A 99 -7.63 1.92 -12.93
N SER A 100 -6.77 2.35 -13.86
CA SER A 100 -7.19 2.64 -15.23
C SER A 100 -7.17 1.45 -16.18
N TRP A 101 -6.76 0.27 -15.69
CA TRP A 101 -6.53 -0.94 -16.47
C TRP A 101 -5.71 -0.67 -17.74
N LYS A 102 -4.47 -0.19 -17.55
CA LYS A 102 -3.55 0.22 -18.63
C LYS A 102 -4.19 1.28 -19.56
N GLY A 103 -4.99 2.18 -18.99
CA GLY A 103 -5.66 3.26 -19.70
C GLY A 103 -6.90 2.88 -20.51
N THR A 104 -7.38 1.63 -20.40
CA THR A 104 -8.61 1.17 -21.09
C THR A 104 -9.88 1.53 -20.32
N LYS A 105 -9.77 1.80 -19.01
CA LYS A 105 -10.87 2.21 -18.14
C LYS A 105 -10.52 3.57 -17.48
N PRO A 106 -10.92 4.71 -18.05
CA PRO A 106 -10.57 6.00 -17.46
C PRO A 106 -11.22 6.20 -16.09
N ILE A 107 -10.48 6.82 -15.17
CA ILE A 107 -10.93 7.21 -13.82
C ILE A 107 -11.62 8.57 -13.95
N ARG A 108 -12.83 8.73 -13.42
CA ARG A 108 -13.56 10.00 -13.43
C ARG A 108 -13.25 10.79 -12.16
N LEU A 109 -12.89 12.06 -12.32
CA LEU A 109 -12.65 12.99 -11.23
C LEU A 109 -13.93 13.77 -10.87
N SER A 110 -13.92 14.42 -9.71
CA SER A 110 -15.07 15.18 -9.17
C SER A 110 -15.47 16.39 -10.01
N ASP A 111 -14.53 16.97 -10.75
CA ASP A 111 -14.77 18.05 -11.71
C ASP A 111 -15.39 17.56 -13.04
N GLY A 112 -15.58 16.24 -13.19
CA GLY A 112 -16.07 15.60 -14.40
C GLY A 112 -14.99 15.27 -15.43
N SER A 113 -13.76 15.72 -15.24
CA SER A 113 -12.62 15.33 -16.07
C SER A 113 -12.26 13.86 -15.84
N THR A 114 -11.38 13.31 -16.68
CA THR A 114 -10.92 11.92 -16.52
C THR A 114 -9.41 11.82 -16.52
N ARG A 115 -8.90 10.73 -15.93
CA ARG A 115 -7.49 10.36 -15.96
C ARG A 115 -7.31 8.91 -16.37
N LYS A 116 -6.20 8.66 -17.04
CA LYS A 116 -5.65 7.32 -17.29
C LYS A 116 -4.34 7.19 -16.53
N PHE A 117 -3.48 8.18 -16.74
CA PHE A 117 -2.27 8.47 -15.98
C PHE A 117 -2.32 9.93 -15.50
N LEU A 118 -1.34 10.32 -14.69
CA LEU A 118 -1.19 11.70 -14.24
C LEU A 118 -0.98 12.62 -15.45
N GLN A 119 -1.51 13.82 -15.33
CA GLN A 119 -1.22 14.93 -16.22
C GLN A 119 -0.32 15.93 -15.50
N ASP A 120 0.30 16.83 -16.25
CA ASP A 120 1.07 17.92 -15.68
C ASP A 120 0.20 18.69 -14.67
N ASN A 121 0.82 19.10 -13.57
CA ASN A 121 0.20 19.84 -12.46
C ASN A 121 -0.86 19.06 -11.65
N ASP A 122 -1.03 17.75 -11.86
CA ASP A 122 -1.80 16.92 -10.91
C ASP A 122 -1.02 16.78 -9.58
N GLU A 123 -1.67 17.12 -8.47
CA GLU A 123 -1.17 16.88 -7.11
C GLU A 123 -1.67 15.51 -6.62
N VAL A 124 -0.75 14.64 -6.19
CA VAL A 124 -1.06 13.31 -5.65
C VAL A 124 -0.85 13.32 -4.14
N ILE A 125 -1.89 13.01 -3.38
CA ILE A 125 -1.88 13.13 -1.92
C ILE A 125 -2.14 11.77 -1.30
N LEU A 126 -1.13 11.20 -0.65
CA LEU A 126 -1.24 9.97 0.11
C LEU A 126 -1.54 10.32 1.58
N ARG A 127 -2.54 9.66 2.16
CA ARG A 127 -2.85 9.75 3.59
C ARG A 127 -2.98 8.36 4.18
N GLY A 128 -2.62 8.24 5.45
CA GLY A 128 -2.76 7.01 6.20
C GLY A 128 -3.08 7.28 7.67
N PHE A 129 -3.93 6.44 8.25
CA PHE A 129 -4.26 6.48 9.68
C PHE A 129 -4.65 5.09 10.18
N CYS A 130 -4.46 4.87 11.48
CA CYS A 130 -5.06 3.73 12.18
C CYS A 130 -6.28 4.24 12.95
N GLU A 131 -7.37 3.49 12.92
CA GLU A 131 -8.59 3.84 13.67
C GLU A 131 -8.60 3.03 14.97
N GLY A 132 -8.68 3.72 16.11
CA GLY A 132 -8.88 3.09 17.42
C GLY A 132 -10.36 2.94 17.76
N ASP A 133 -10.63 2.29 18.90
CA ASP A 133 -11.97 2.27 19.50
C ASP A 133 -12.36 3.62 20.14
#